data_AF-A0A2V5LK72-F1
#
_entry.id   AF-A0A2V5LK72-F1
#
_cell.length_a   1.000
_cell.length_b   1.000
_cell.length_c   1.000
_cell.angle_alpha   90.00
_cell.angle_beta   90.00
_cell.angle_gamma   90.00
#
_symmetry.space_group_name_H-M   'P 1'
#
loop_
_entity.id
_entity.type
_entity.pdbx_description
1 polymer ?
#
loop_
_entity_poly.entity_id
_entity_poly.type
_entity_poly.pdbx_seq_one_letter_code
_entity_poly.pdbx_strand_id
1 'polypeptide(L)'
;PIFNEVYVAERLIRSVSELDYPRELLQIQVLDDSTDETREITASCAEELRQRGFNVQLIHRVDRIGFKAGALAVGLDAAEGEFLGILDADFVPQRDLLQRTIHFFTDPKVGMIQTRWGHLNRGYSLLTRMQAIFLDGHLLLE
;
A
#
# COMPACT_ATOMS: atom_id res chain seq x y z
N PRO A 1 4.46 0.14 3.64
CA PRO A 1 5.50 -0.36 4.59
C PRO A 1 5.39 -1.87 4.74
N ILE A 2 6.51 -2.59 4.76
CA ILE A 2 6.57 -4.05 4.71
C ILE A 2 7.54 -4.57 5.78
N PHE A 3 7.16 -5.64 6.49
CA PHE A 3 8.02 -6.35 7.43
C PHE A 3 7.67 -7.84 7.49
N ASN A 4 8.50 -8.69 6.89
CA ASN A 4 8.39 -10.15 6.88
C ASN A 4 7.04 -10.67 6.32
N GLU A 5 6.67 -10.18 5.13
CA GLU A 5 5.37 -10.38 4.48
C GLU A 5 5.51 -11.15 3.14
N VAL A 6 6.24 -12.26 3.18
CA VAL A 6 6.64 -13.06 2.01
C VAL A 6 5.48 -13.44 1.08
N TYR A 7 4.29 -13.69 1.63
CA TYR A 7 3.13 -14.17 0.85
C TYR A 7 2.33 -13.06 0.16
N VAL A 8 2.52 -11.81 0.56
CA VAL A 8 1.67 -10.69 0.11
C VAL A 8 2.45 -9.56 -0.55
N ALA A 9 3.75 -9.42 -0.25
CA ALA A 9 4.59 -8.34 -0.76
C ALA A 9 4.59 -8.24 -2.30
N GLU A 10 4.77 -9.37 -3.00
CA GLU A 10 4.76 -9.38 -4.47
C GLU A 10 3.40 -8.92 -5.02
N ARG A 11 2.30 -9.48 -4.49
CA ARG A 11 0.94 -9.16 -4.94
C ARG A 11 0.64 -7.68 -4.73
N LEU A 12 1.01 -7.12 -3.58
CA LEU A 12 0.87 -5.70 -3.28
C LEU A 12 1.62 -4.86 -4.32
N ILE A 13 2.94 -5.06 -4.47
CA ILE A 13 3.77 -4.22 -5.33
C ILE A 13 3.28 -4.26 -6.78
N ARG A 14 2.91 -5.45 -7.27
CA ARG A 14 2.32 -5.60 -8.62
C ARG A 14 1.00 -4.85 -8.75
N SER A 15 0.09 -4.96 -7.77
CA SER A 15 -1.21 -4.29 -7.82
C SER A 15 -1.12 -2.76 -7.82
N VAL A 16 -0.13 -2.18 -7.13
CA VAL A 16 0.12 -0.73 -7.16
C VAL A 16 0.51 -0.27 -8.57
N SER A 17 1.22 -1.10 -9.35
CA SER A 17 1.55 -0.79 -10.75
C SER A 17 0.34 -0.82 -11.71
N GLU A 18 -0.82 -1.33 -11.24
CA GLU A 18 -2.06 -1.39 -12.00
C GLU A 18 -3.02 -0.23 -11.71
N LEU A 19 -2.65 0.70 -10.81
CA LEU A 19 -3.44 1.90 -10.55
C LEU A 19 -3.63 2.69 -11.85
N ASP A 20 -4.87 3.03 -12.14
CA ASP A 20 -5.27 3.82 -13.31
C ASP A 20 -5.05 5.30 -13.02
N TYR A 21 -3.78 5.71 -13.07
CA TYR A 21 -3.35 7.09 -12.86
C TYR A 21 -2.12 7.38 -13.73
N PRO A 22 -1.92 8.64 -14.19
CA PRO A 22 -0.76 8.99 -15.01
C PRO A 22 0.56 8.63 -14.31
N ARG A 23 1.40 7.83 -14.96
CA ARG A 23 2.59 7.22 -14.35
C ARG A 23 3.63 8.25 -13.95
N GLU A 24 3.74 9.32 -14.71
CA GLU A 24 4.61 10.46 -14.46
C GLU A 24 4.23 11.25 -13.20
N LEU A 25 3.01 11.07 -12.70
CA LEU A 25 2.52 11.66 -11.45
C LEU A 25 2.60 10.67 -10.27
N LEU A 26 3.08 9.45 -10.50
CA LEU A 26 3.20 8.42 -9.46
C LEU A 26 4.65 8.20 -9.06
N GLN A 27 4.91 8.33 -7.76
CA GLN A 27 6.10 7.79 -7.11
C GLN A 27 5.68 6.60 -6.26
N ILE A 28 6.26 5.42 -6.51
CA ILE A 28 6.01 4.21 -5.72
C ILE A 28 7.16 4.02 -4.74
N GLN A 29 6.88 4.10 -3.44
CA GLN A 29 7.87 3.79 -2.42
C GLN A 29 7.60 2.44 -1.76
N VAL A 30 8.58 1.55 -1.83
CA VAL A 30 8.59 0.29 -1.08
C VAL A 30 9.46 0.51 0.16
N LEU A 31 8.81 0.70 1.30
CA LEU A 31 9.48 0.86 2.59
C LEU A 31 9.59 -0.52 3.26
N ASP A 32 10.78 -1.10 3.25
CA ASP A 32 11.00 -2.49 3.64
C ASP A 32 11.94 -2.61 4.85
N ASP A 33 11.41 -3.08 5.97
CA ASP A 33 12.16 -3.36 7.20
C ASP A 33 12.48 -4.86 7.37
N SER A 34 12.16 -5.69 6.37
CA SER A 34 12.18 -7.15 6.50
C SER A 34 13.58 -7.69 6.70
N THR A 35 13.66 -8.76 7.50
CA THR A 35 14.91 -9.47 7.81
C THR A 35 14.93 -10.89 7.22
N ASP A 36 13.89 -11.25 6.47
CA ASP A 36 13.68 -12.56 5.85
C ASP A 36 13.73 -12.46 4.31
N GLU A 37 13.26 -13.50 3.63
CA GLU A 37 13.22 -13.60 2.17
C GLU A 37 12.36 -12.52 1.49
N THR A 38 11.51 -11.81 2.25
CA THR A 38 10.70 -10.69 1.73
C THR A 38 11.58 -9.62 1.10
N ARG A 39 12.81 -9.42 1.60
CA ARG A 39 13.76 -8.44 1.06
C ARG A 39 14.14 -8.73 -0.39
N GLU A 40 14.28 -10.00 -0.76
CA GLU A 40 14.64 -10.38 -2.13
C GLU A 40 13.44 -10.16 -3.06
N ILE A 41 12.23 -10.45 -2.58
CA ILE A 41 10.97 -10.24 -3.30
C ILE A 41 10.75 -8.75 -3.57
N THR A 42 10.86 -7.90 -2.56
CA THR A 42 10.66 -6.45 -2.70
C THR A 42 11.70 -5.83 -3.63
N ALA A 43 12.96 -6.26 -3.54
CA ALA A 43 14.03 -5.84 -4.44
C ALA A 43 13.77 -6.25 -5.89
N SER A 44 13.42 -7.50 -6.13
CA SER A 44 13.13 -8.01 -7.47
C SER A 44 11.93 -7.29 -8.09
N CYS A 45 10.84 -7.14 -7.35
CA CYS A 45 9.63 -6.47 -7.84
C CYS A 45 9.88 -4.98 -8.13
N ALA A 46 10.61 -4.28 -7.24
CA ALA A 46 10.93 -2.87 -7.45
C ALA A 46 11.78 -2.68 -8.72
N GLU A 47 12.76 -3.55 -8.94
CA GLU A 47 13.61 -3.50 -10.14
C GLU A 47 12.82 -3.81 -11.42
N GLU A 48 11.94 -4.80 -11.40
CA GLU A 48 11.06 -5.10 -12.53
C GLU A 48 10.18 -3.89 -12.90
N LEU A 49 9.61 -3.21 -11.91
CA LEU A 49 8.81 -2.02 -12.15
C LEU A 49 9.64 -0.85 -12.70
N ARG A 50 10.87 -0.64 -12.21
CA ARG A 50 11.79 0.35 -12.79
C ARG A 50 12.07 0.08 -14.27
N GLN A 51 12.33 -1.19 -14.62
CA GLN A 51 12.57 -1.59 -16.01
C GLN A 51 11.34 -1.36 -16.91
N ARG A 52 10.13 -1.42 -16.33
CA ARG A 52 8.88 -1.06 -17.00
C ARG A 52 8.61 0.45 -17.07
N GLY A 53 9.52 1.27 -16.55
CA GLY A 53 9.47 2.74 -16.61
C GLY A 53 8.70 3.41 -15.47
N PHE A 54 8.44 2.71 -14.36
CA PHE A 54 7.83 3.32 -13.18
C PHE A 54 8.89 4.02 -12.31
N ASN A 55 8.51 5.16 -11.70
CA ASN A 55 9.31 5.79 -10.64
C ASN A 55 9.13 4.99 -9.34
N VAL A 56 10.03 4.04 -9.08
CA VAL A 56 9.99 3.18 -7.89
C VAL A 56 11.24 3.35 -7.04
N GLN A 57 11.05 3.66 -5.76
CA GLN A 57 12.11 3.72 -4.77
C GLN A 57 11.94 2.60 -3.77
N LEU A 58 13.01 1.83 -3.55
CA LEU A 58 13.07 0.84 -2.48
C LEU A 58 13.91 1.43 -1.37
N ILE A 59 13.32 1.63 -0.20
CA ILE A 59 13.99 2.14 0.98
C ILE A 59 14.02 1.00 1.99
N HIS A 60 15.19 0.37 2.10
CA HIS A 60 15.41 -0.68 3.08
C HIS A 60 16.05 -0.11 4.34
N ARG A 61 15.47 -0.42 5.51
CA ARG A 61 16.04 -0.02 6.80
C ARG A 61 16.45 -1.27 7.58
N VAL A 62 17.67 -1.24 8.10
CA VAL A 62 18.20 -2.31 8.95
C VAL A 62 17.78 -2.10 10.41
N ASP A 63 17.69 -0.84 10.84
CA ASP A 63 17.25 -0.47 12.19
C ASP A 63 15.78 -0.04 12.19
N ARG A 64 14.96 -0.73 12.99
CA ARG A 64 13.50 -0.58 13.03
C ARG A 64 13.05 0.45 14.06
N ILE A 65 13.88 1.45 14.35
CA ILE A 65 13.51 2.57 15.23
C ILE A 65 12.20 3.19 14.72
N GLY A 66 11.25 3.36 15.65
CA GLY A 66 9.92 3.89 15.38
C GLY A 66 9.00 2.94 14.60
N PHE A 67 9.43 1.71 14.30
CA PHE A 67 8.67 0.70 13.55
C PHE A 67 8.01 1.30 12.30
N LYS A 68 6.70 1.09 12.11
CA LYS A 68 5.91 1.63 11.00
C LYS A 68 5.98 3.16 10.91
N ALA A 69 5.90 3.87 12.03
CA ALA A 69 5.96 5.33 12.03
C ALA A 69 7.33 5.84 11.59
N GLY A 70 8.41 5.18 12.02
CA GLY A 70 9.76 5.48 11.55
C GLY A 70 9.93 5.22 10.05
N ALA A 71 9.35 4.13 9.53
CA ALA A 71 9.43 3.82 8.10
C ALA A 71 8.75 4.91 7.29
N LEU A 72 7.55 5.31 7.71
CA LEU A 72 6.78 6.38 7.09
C LEU A 72 7.49 7.73 7.18
N ALA A 73 8.20 8.03 8.28
CA ALA A 73 8.98 9.27 8.39
C ALA A 73 10.11 9.31 7.34
N VAL A 74 10.86 8.22 7.16
CA VAL A 74 11.90 8.16 6.11
C VAL A 74 11.30 8.25 4.72
N GLY A 75 10.14 7.61 4.48
CA GLY A 75 9.44 7.71 3.21
C GLY A 75 8.90 9.11 2.92
N LEU A 76 8.45 9.82 3.96
CA LEU A 76 7.99 11.21 3.87
C LEU A 76 9.13 12.14 3.44
N ASP A 77 10.32 11.98 4.01
CA ASP A 77 11.50 12.79 3.65
C ASP A 77 11.94 12.59 2.19
N ALA A 78 11.64 11.42 1.61
CA ALA A 78 11.95 11.06 0.22
C ALA A 78 10.76 11.28 -0.75
N ALA A 79 9.60 11.72 -0.26
CA ALA A 79 8.40 11.87 -1.06
C ALA A 79 8.49 13.11 -1.96
N GLU A 80 8.16 12.92 -3.24
CA GLU A 80 8.18 13.97 -4.27
C GLU A 80 6.77 14.51 -4.57
N GLY A 81 5.73 13.75 -4.22
CA GLY A 81 4.34 14.08 -4.52
C GLY A 81 3.70 15.07 -3.54
N GLU A 82 2.66 15.76 -4.02
CA GLU A 82 1.82 16.64 -3.19
C GLU A 82 0.92 15.85 -2.21
N PHE A 83 0.53 14.64 -2.61
CA PHE A 83 -0.32 13.74 -1.83
C PHE A 83 0.40 12.45 -1.49
N LEU A 84 0.09 11.89 -0.30
CA LEU A 84 0.64 10.64 0.17
C LEU A 84 -0.45 9.57 0.24
N GLY A 85 -0.22 8.45 -0.46
CA GLY A 85 -1.04 7.24 -0.38
C GLY A 85 -0.31 6.19 0.45
N ILE A 86 -0.85 5.84 1.62
CA ILE A 86 -0.27 4.79 2.48
C ILE A 86 -1.06 3.51 2.30
N LEU A 87 -0.38 2.45 1.87
CA LEU A 87 -0.93 1.10 1.73
C LEU A 87 -0.19 0.15 2.67
N ASP A 88 -0.96 -0.66 3.39
CA ASP A 88 -0.43 -1.74 4.22
C ASP A 88 -0.05 -2.95 3.36
N ALA A 89 0.82 -3.82 3.91
CA ALA A 89 1.48 -4.87 3.13
C ALA A 89 0.53 -5.92 2.55
N ASP A 90 -0.63 -6.10 3.17
CA ASP A 90 -1.68 -7.04 2.80
C ASP A 90 -2.78 -6.43 1.91
N PHE A 91 -2.71 -5.12 1.65
CA PHE A 91 -3.71 -4.42 0.86
C PHE A 91 -3.52 -4.65 -0.63
N VAL A 92 -4.63 -4.76 -1.37
CA VAL A 92 -4.62 -4.83 -2.83
C VAL A 92 -5.54 -3.73 -3.32
N PRO A 93 -5.00 -2.56 -3.70
CA PRO A 93 -5.83 -1.44 -4.13
C PRO A 93 -6.61 -1.78 -5.41
N GLN A 94 -7.84 -1.28 -5.49
CA GLN A 94 -8.59 -1.28 -6.75
C GLN A 94 -7.92 -0.30 -7.73
N ARG A 95 -7.96 -0.61 -9.03
CA ARG A 95 -7.27 0.19 -10.07
C ARG A 95 -7.73 1.65 -10.08
N ASP A 96 -9.00 1.89 -9.80
CA ASP A 96 -9.64 3.21 -9.78
C ASP A 96 -9.50 3.96 -8.44
N LEU A 97 -8.78 3.41 -7.46
CA LEU A 97 -8.65 3.96 -6.11
C LEU A 97 -8.33 5.45 -6.12
N LEU A 98 -7.27 5.86 -6.83
CA LEU A 98 -6.83 7.24 -6.86
C LEU A 98 -7.83 8.17 -7.54
N GLN A 99 -8.44 7.76 -8.66
CA GLN A 99 -9.46 8.57 -9.33
C GLN A 99 -10.68 8.80 -8.43
N ARG A 100 -11.07 7.77 -7.66
CA ARG A 100 -12.19 7.83 -6.73
C ARG A 100 -11.90 8.63 -5.46
N THR A 101 -10.66 8.94 -5.13
CA THR A 101 -10.32 9.66 -3.91
C THR A 101 -9.74 11.06 -4.17
N ILE A 102 -8.93 11.24 -5.21
CA ILE A 102 -8.12 12.45 -5.39
C ILE A 102 -8.95 13.74 -5.45
N HIS A 103 -10.16 13.67 -6.00
CA HIS A 103 -11.04 14.83 -6.18
C HIS A 103 -11.57 15.42 -4.87
N PHE A 104 -11.60 14.68 -3.76
CA PHE A 104 -12.02 15.24 -2.47
C PHE A 104 -11.05 16.30 -1.94
N PHE A 105 -9.78 16.26 -2.34
CA PHE A 105 -8.79 17.29 -1.99
C PHE A 105 -9.01 18.63 -2.72
N THR A 106 -10.00 18.73 -3.62
CA THR A 106 -10.43 20.03 -4.16
C THR A 106 -11.05 20.94 -3.11
N ASP A 107 -11.54 20.39 -1.99
CA ASP A 107 -11.91 21.18 -0.81
C ASP A 107 -10.67 21.40 0.07
N PRO A 108 -10.20 22.66 0.26
CA PRO A 108 -9.00 22.96 1.05
C PRO A 108 -9.15 22.63 2.55
N LYS A 109 -10.35 22.27 3.02
CA LYS A 109 -10.58 21.81 4.39
C LYS A 109 -10.30 20.31 4.59
N VAL A 110 -10.15 19.54 3.51
CA VAL A 110 -9.91 18.09 3.58
C VAL A 110 -8.42 17.82 3.75
N GLY A 111 -8.02 17.32 4.91
CA GLY A 111 -6.63 16.94 5.20
C GLY A 111 -6.32 15.45 5.00
N MET A 112 -7.33 14.58 5.00
CA MET A 112 -7.14 13.13 4.89
C MET A 112 -8.40 12.45 4.33
N ILE A 113 -8.20 11.38 3.56
CA ILE A 113 -9.26 10.49 3.10
C ILE A 113 -8.94 9.09 3.63
N GLN A 114 -9.86 8.53 4.41
CA GLN A 114 -9.81 7.13 4.80
C GLN A 114 -10.69 6.30 3.88
N THR A 115 -10.14 5.28 3.25
CA THR A 115 -10.92 4.32 2.47
C THR A 115 -11.28 3.09 3.29
N ARG A 116 -12.43 2.47 2.97
CA ARG A 116 -12.92 1.29 3.66
C ARG A 116 -12.07 0.07 3.34
N TRP A 117 -11.82 -0.75 4.34
CA TRP A 117 -11.21 -2.07 4.16
C TRP A 117 -12.24 -3.10 3.69
N GLY A 118 -11.82 -3.92 2.73
CA GLY A 118 -12.59 -5.05 2.21
C GLY A 118 -11.90 -6.38 2.50
N HIS A 119 -12.56 -7.48 2.13
CA HIS A 119 -12.07 -8.84 2.39
C HIS A 119 -11.72 -9.54 1.08
N LEU A 120 -10.46 -9.91 0.89
CA LEU A 120 -10.01 -10.63 -0.31
C LEU A 120 -10.51 -12.09 -0.35
N ASN A 121 -10.66 -12.73 0.81
CA ASN A 121 -10.95 -14.16 0.95
C ASN A 121 -12.35 -14.44 1.52
N ARG A 122 -13.28 -13.47 1.44
CA ARG A 122 -14.63 -13.58 2.00
C ARG A 122 -15.31 -14.91 1.66
N GLY A 123 -15.20 -15.36 0.40
CA GLY A 123 -15.85 -16.57 -0.09
C GLY A 123 -15.07 -17.87 0.11
N TYR A 124 -13.86 -17.83 0.67
CA TYR A 124 -12.94 -18.98 0.68
C TYR A 124 -13.42 -20.14 1.56
N SER A 125 -13.98 -19.85 2.74
CA SER A 125 -14.52 -20.87 3.64
C SER A 125 -15.71 -20.36 4.46
N LEU A 126 -16.40 -21.26 5.16
CA LEU A 126 -17.45 -20.86 6.09
C LEU A 126 -16.91 -19.90 7.17
N LEU A 127 -15.70 -20.14 7.67
CA LEU A 127 -15.05 -19.30 8.67
C LEU A 127 -14.80 -17.88 8.14
N THR A 128 -14.21 -17.75 6.94
CA THR A 128 -13.92 -16.41 6.37
C THR A 128 -15.20 -15.65 6.03
N ARG A 129 -16.27 -16.34 5.63
CA ARG A 129 -17.60 -15.71 5.46
C ARG A 129 -18.14 -15.17 6.77
N MET A 130 -18.07 -15.96 7.86
CA MET A 130 -18.55 -15.52 9.17
C MET A 130 -17.74 -14.33 9.68
N GLN A 131 -16.40 -14.37 9.59
CA GLN A 131 -15.53 -13.26 9.96
C GLN A 131 -15.85 -11.99 9.16
N ALA A 132 -16.06 -12.11 7.85
CA ALA A 132 -16.43 -10.96 7.02
C ALA A 132 -17.76 -10.34 7.42
N ILE A 133 -18.78 -11.14 7.78
CA ILE A 133 -20.07 -10.62 8.28
C ILE A 133 -19.87 -9.84 9.59
N PHE A 134 -19.08 -10.38 10.54
CA PHE A 134 -18.81 -9.69 11.81
C PHE A 134 -18.05 -8.37 11.59
N LEU A 135 -17.00 -8.38 10.77
CA LEU A 135 -16.20 -7.19 10.46
C LEU A 135 -17.01 -6.15 9.67
N ASP A 136 -17.86 -6.58 8.73
CA ASP A 136 -18.75 -5.69 8.01
C ASP A 136 -19.81 -5.05 8.92
N GLY A 137 -20.30 -5.79 9.92
CA GLY A 137 -21.24 -5.27 10.92
C GLY A 137 -20.63 -4.16 11.78
N HIS A 138 -19.33 -4.28 12.12
CA HIS A 138 -18.59 -3.23 12.80
C HIS A 138 -18.48 -1.96 11.94
N LEU A 139 -18.15 -2.12 10.66
CA LEU A 139 -18.01 -1.02 9.69
C LEU A 139 -19.34 -0.39 9.21
N LEU A 140 -20.48 -0.93 9.63
CA LEU A 140 -21.81 -0.34 9.39
C LEU A 140 -22.27 0.58 10.52
N LEU A 141 -21.62 0.50 11.69
CA LEU A 141 -21.95 1.27 12.88
C LEU A 141 -21.10 2.55 13.02
N GLU A 142 -20.03 2.68 12.24
CA GLU A 142 -19.20 3.88 12.07
C GLU A 142 -19.61 4.65 10.81
#